data_AF-A0A7I7K9V1-F1
#
_entry.id   AF-A0A7I7K9V1-F1
#
_cell.length_a   1.000
_cell.length_b   1.000
_cell.length_c   1.000
_cell.angle_alpha   90.00
_cell.angle_beta   90.00
_cell.angle_gamma   90.00
#
_symmetry.space_group_name_H-M   'P 1'
#
loop_
_entity.id
_entity.type
_entity.pdbx_description
1 polymer ?
#
loop_
_entity_poly.entity_id
_entity_poly.type
_entity_poly.pdbx_seq_one_letter_code
_entity_poly.pdbx_strand_id
1 'polypeptide(L)'
;MFRVKTAVSVALLLLGACLFAPPVVAAAGDQVVRVQDGQVRCLLSSNFRDRGYGALVCGLTNGEAFAGAPMSTGKYPVRLNLAIMVDQGQQYWIAGDIPGAPADDVVLGVGETYQANGWTVMPQELRTLIRNDRFDQEINVAPGEVRKR
;
A
#
# COMPACT_ATOMS: atom_id res chain seq x y z
N MET A 1 56.43 -59.24 8.54
CA MET A 1 56.71 -58.22 7.49
C MET A 1 55.39 -57.81 6.85
N PHE A 2 54.96 -56.57 7.07
CA PHE A 2 53.65 -56.04 6.71
C PHE A 2 53.60 -55.62 5.23
N ARG A 3 52.49 -55.89 4.54
CA ARG A 3 52.07 -55.15 3.35
C ARG A 3 50.59 -54.76 3.47
N VAL A 4 50.38 -53.46 3.64
CA VAL A 4 49.11 -52.74 3.67
C VAL A 4 48.59 -52.58 2.24
N LYS A 5 47.26 -52.69 2.04
CA LYS A 5 46.56 -52.01 0.93
C LYS A 5 45.25 -51.40 1.43
N THR A 6 45.23 -50.08 1.36
CA THR A 6 44.17 -49.12 1.67
C THR A 6 42.95 -49.26 0.78
N ALA A 7 41.75 -49.14 1.34
CA ALA A 7 40.51 -48.88 0.60
C ALA A 7 40.01 -47.46 0.93
N VAL A 8 39.84 -46.67 -0.13
CA VAL A 8 39.49 -45.24 -0.13
C VAL A 8 38.01 -45.08 0.23
N SER A 9 37.71 -44.27 1.24
CA SER A 9 36.34 -43.82 1.54
C SER A 9 35.99 -42.63 0.64
N VAL A 10 34.97 -42.78 -0.20
CA VAL A 10 34.39 -41.68 -0.98
C VAL A 10 33.36 -40.98 -0.08
N ALA A 11 33.73 -39.83 0.47
CA ALA A 11 32.81 -38.92 1.14
C ALA A 11 32.12 -38.04 0.08
N LEU A 12 30.81 -38.19 -0.10
CA LEU A 12 29.99 -37.25 -0.88
C LEU A 12 29.73 -35.99 -0.04
N LEU A 13 30.37 -34.88 -0.41
CA LEU A 13 30.04 -33.54 0.05
C LEU A 13 28.86 -33.01 -0.77
N LEU A 14 27.67 -32.96 -0.18
CA LEU A 14 26.53 -32.19 -0.70
C LEU A 14 26.65 -30.74 -0.21
N LEU A 15 27.40 -29.93 -0.96
CA LEU A 15 27.43 -28.47 -0.82
C LEU A 15 26.76 -27.86 -2.06
N GLY A 16 25.76 -27.00 -1.85
CA GLY A 16 25.40 -25.99 -2.85
C GLY A 16 23.96 -26.02 -3.35
N ALA A 17 23.02 -25.65 -2.50
CA ALA A 17 21.77 -25.01 -2.95
C ALA A 17 21.45 -23.84 -2.01
N CYS A 18 22.22 -22.75 -2.13
CA CYS A 18 21.75 -21.45 -1.66
C CYS A 18 20.66 -21.01 -2.63
N LEU A 19 19.42 -21.44 -2.37
CA LEU A 19 18.24 -20.85 -2.99
C LEU A 19 18.28 -19.36 -2.65
N PHE A 20 18.40 -18.52 -3.67
CA PHE A 20 18.08 -17.10 -3.58
C PHE A 20 16.58 -16.97 -3.29
N ALA A 21 16.19 -17.19 -2.04
CA ALA A 21 14.87 -16.78 -1.59
C ALA A 21 14.87 -15.24 -1.68
N PRO A 22 13.90 -14.62 -2.39
CA PRO A 22 13.72 -13.19 -2.29
C PRO A 22 13.57 -12.83 -0.80
N PRO A 23 14.16 -11.73 -0.32
CA PRO A 23 13.96 -11.32 1.05
C PRO A 23 12.45 -11.22 1.29
N VAL A 24 11.96 -12.01 2.24
CA VAL A 24 10.63 -11.79 2.80
C VAL A 24 10.72 -10.47 3.53
N VAL A 25 10.39 -9.39 2.84
CA VAL A 25 10.08 -8.11 3.48
C VAL A 25 8.86 -8.40 4.33
N ALA A 26 9.03 -8.41 5.65
CA ALA A 26 7.92 -8.38 6.57
C ALA A 26 7.00 -7.25 6.10
N ALA A 27 5.69 -7.51 5.97
CA ALA A 27 4.74 -6.47 5.61
C ALA A 27 4.98 -5.30 6.58
N ALA A 28 5.52 -4.20 6.05
CA ALA A 28 5.63 -2.98 6.82
C ALA A 28 4.21 -2.64 7.27
N GLY A 29 4.06 -2.10 8.48
CA GLY A 29 2.76 -1.58 8.90
C GLY A 29 2.19 -0.62 7.86
N ASP A 30 0.91 -0.29 7.99
CA ASP A 30 0.26 0.68 7.12
C ASP A 30 1.14 1.93 6.92
N GLN A 31 1.33 2.34 5.66
CA GLN A 31 2.11 3.53 5.33
C GLN A 31 1.19 4.65 4.94
N VAL A 32 1.44 5.86 5.45
CA VAL A 32 0.64 7.02 5.12
C VAL A 32 1.45 7.98 4.28
N VAL A 33 0.92 8.32 3.11
CA VAL A 33 1.50 9.29 2.20
C VAL A 33 0.66 10.56 2.19
N ARG A 34 1.31 11.70 1.94
CA ARG A 34 0.66 12.97 1.71
C ARG A 34 1.05 13.50 0.34
N VAL A 35 0.05 13.81 -0.47
CA VAL A 35 0.18 14.15 -1.89
C VAL A 35 -0.61 15.41 -2.21
N GLN A 36 -0.52 15.92 -3.45
CA GLN A 36 -1.23 17.12 -3.90
C GLN A 36 -0.92 18.33 -3.00
N ASP A 37 0.37 18.63 -2.85
CA ASP A 37 0.90 19.71 -1.98
C ASP A 37 0.43 19.63 -0.52
N GLY A 38 0.23 18.42 -0.02
CA GLY A 38 -0.19 18.21 1.37
C GLY A 38 -1.71 18.08 1.55
N GLN A 39 -2.51 18.33 0.52
CA GLN A 39 -3.97 18.44 0.67
C GLN A 39 -4.66 17.10 0.85
N VAL A 40 -4.06 16.01 0.34
CA VAL A 40 -4.64 14.67 0.42
C VAL A 40 -3.69 13.75 1.17
N ARG A 41 -4.25 13.00 2.13
CA ARG A 41 -3.56 11.97 2.89
C ARG A 41 -4.12 10.62 2.47
N CYS A 42 -3.25 9.65 2.17
CA CYS A 42 -3.64 8.32 1.74
C CYS A 42 -2.88 7.25 2.55
N LEU A 43 -3.61 6.34 3.17
CA LEU A 43 -3.07 5.16 3.82
C LEU A 43 -3.00 3.99 2.83
N LEU A 44 -1.83 3.36 2.78
CA LEU A 44 -1.49 2.21 1.96
C LEU A 44 -1.36 0.99 2.88
N SER A 45 -2.29 0.05 2.78
CA SER A 45 -2.30 -1.17 3.57
C SER A 45 -2.19 -2.41 2.69
N SER A 46 -1.43 -3.41 3.14
CA SER A 46 -1.41 -4.77 2.58
C SER A 46 -2.23 -5.76 3.40
N ASN A 47 -2.69 -5.36 4.59
CA ASN A 47 -3.48 -6.16 5.52
C ASN A 47 -4.52 -5.29 6.22
N PHE A 48 -5.42 -4.72 5.42
CA PHE A 48 -6.38 -3.74 5.88
C PHE A 48 -7.29 -4.33 6.96
N ARG A 49 -7.24 -3.75 8.16
CA ARG A 49 -8.04 -4.16 9.33
C ARG A 49 -7.88 -5.63 9.69
N ASP A 50 -6.67 -6.17 9.52
CA ASP A 50 -6.32 -7.56 9.83
C ASP A 50 -7.16 -8.60 9.05
N ARG A 51 -7.60 -8.24 7.84
CA ARG A 51 -8.46 -9.10 7.00
C ARG A 51 -7.71 -9.85 5.89
N GLY A 52 -6.39 -9.69 5.78
CA GLY A 52 -5.56 -10.37 4.78
C GLY A 52 -5.69 -9.84 3.35
N TYR A 53 -6.27 -8.65 3.16
CA TYR A 53 -6.35 -7.97 1.86
C TYR A 53 -5.83 -6.53 1.96
N GLY A 54 -5.28 -6.00 0.88
CA GLY A 54 -4.81 -4.62 0.82
C GLY A 54 -5.92 -3.60 0.60
N ALA A 55 -5.67 -2.37 1.06
CA ALA A 55 -6.54 -1.24 0.80
C ALA A 55 -5.77 0.07 0.71
N LEU A 56 -6.29 0.96 -0.13
CA LEU A 56 -5.96 2.37 -0.20
C LEU A 56 -7.10 3.15 0.46
N VAL A 57 -6.78 4.01 1.44
CA VAL A 57 -7.75 4.89 2.10
C VAL A 57 -7.31 6.33 1.95
N CYS A 58 -8.06 7.15 1.22
CA CYS A 58 -7.72 8.55 1.00
C CYS A 58 -8.74 9.50 1.64
N GLY A 59 -8.25 10.60 2.20
CA GLY A 59 -8.99 11.66 2.88
C GLY A 59 -8.33 13.01 2.64
N LEU A 60 -9.10 14.10 2.76
CA LEU A 60 -8.50 15.44 2.83
C LEU A 60 -7.79 15.62 4.18
N THR A 61 -6.63 16.27 4.16
CA THR A 61 -5.83 16.49 5.38
C THR A 61 -6.57 17.36 6.42
N ASN A 62 -7.53 18.19 5.99
CA ASN A 62 -8.37 19.00 6.89
C ASN A 62 -9.55 18.22 7.50
N GLY A 63 -9.72 16.94 7.18
CA GLY A 63 -10.81 16.08 7.67
C GLY A 63 -12.15 16.29 6.95
N GLU A 64 -12.26 17.27 6.06
CA GLU A 64 -13.47 17.50 5.28
C GLU A 64 -13.70 16.40 4.25
N ALA A 65 -14.94 16.32 3.76
CA ALA A 65 -15.32 15.39 2.72
C ALA A 65 -14.90 15.90 1.34
N PHE A 66 -14.43 15.00 0.48
CA PHE A 66 -14.28 15.29 -0.94
C PHE A 66 -15.61 15.78 -1.54
N ALA A 67 -15.54 16.62 -2.58
CA ALA A 67 -16.72 17.20 -3.21
C ALA A 67 -17.71 16.12 -3.69
N GLY A 68 -17.20 15.02 -4.26
CA GLY A 68 -17.98 13.88 -4.73
C GLY A 68 -18.41 12.87 -3.65
N ALA A 69 -18.08 13.08 -2.38
CA ALA A 69 -18.38 12.10 -1.34
C ALA A 69 -19.88 12.08 -0.97
N PRO A 70 -20.50 10.89 -0.87
CA PRO A 70 -21.92 10.77 -0.60
C PRO A 70 -22.25 10.99 0.90
N MET A 71 -23.54 11.14 1.18
CA MET A 71 -24.07 11.06 2.55
C MET A 71 -24.24 9.60 2.98
N SER A 72 -24.14 9.32 4.27
CA SER A 72 -24.51 8.01 4.83
C SER A 72 -26.01 7.73 4.71
N THR A 73 -26.40 6.46 4.78
CA THR A 73 -27.79 6.00 4.56
C THR A 73 -28.65 5.90 5.84
N GLY A 74 -28.21 6.51 6.95
CA GLY A 74 -28.88 6.41 8.26
C GLY A 74 -29.96 7.48 8.51
N LYS A 75 -30.71 7.33 9.63
CA LYS A 75 -31.73 8.29 10.08
C LYS A 75 -31.21 9.72 10.21
N TYR A 76 -29.95 9.87 10.61
CA TYR A 76 -29.24 11.13 10.71
C TYR A 76 -28.01 11.05 9.79
N PRO A 77 -28.14 11.44 8.51
CA PRO A 77 -27.09 11.24 7.54
C PRO A 77 -25.91 12.17 7.85
N VAL A 78 -24.70 11.61 7.76
CA VAL A 78 -23.44 12.35 7.87
C VAL A 78 -22.70 12.28 6.54
N ARG A 79 -21.92 13.32 6.22
CA ARG A 79 -21.11 13.29 5.01
C ARG A 79 -19.92 12.37 5.22
N LEU A 80 -19.73 11.41 4.31
CA LEU A 80 -18.60 10.49 4.34
C LEU A 80 -17.36 11.25 3.84
N ASN A 81 -16.19 11.02 4.43
CA ASN A 81 -14.99 11.80 4.15
C ASN A 81 -13.80 10.95 3.65
N LEU A 82 -13.85 9.63 3.81
CA LEU A 82 -12.80 8.73 3.37
C LEU A 82 -13.26 7.88 2.19
N ALA A 83 -12.48 7.89 1.11
CA ALA A 83 -12.62 6.98 -0.02
C ALA A 83 -11.75 5.74 0.23
N ILE A 84 -12.35 4.55 0.18
CA ILE A 84 -11.66 3.28 0.36
C ILE A 84 -11.69 2.50 -0.95
N MET A 85 -10.51 2.05 -1.37
CA MET A 85 -10.30 1.14 -2.49
C MET A 85 -9.62 -0.11 -1.98
N VAL A 86 -10.31 -1.24 -1.99
CA VAL A 86 -9.70 -2.53 -1.63
C VAL A 86 -9.09 -3.19 -2.86
N ASP A 87 -8.13 -4.08 -2.65
CA ASP A 87 -7.39 -4.85 -3.66
C ASP A 87 -8.23 -5.35 -4.85
N GLN A 88 -9.43 -5.87 -4.61
CA GLN A 88 -10.31 -6.40 -5.67
C GLN A 88 -11.03 -5.31 -6.47
N GLY A 89 -10.74 -4.04 -6.21
CA GLY A 89 -11.25 -2.88 -6.91
C GLY A 89 -12.65 -2.43 -6.54
N GLN A 90 -13.15 -2.88 -5.39
CA GLN A 90 -14.36 -2.30 -4.81
C GLN A 90 -14.01 -0.93 -4.21
N GLN A 91 -14.76 0.08 -4.63
CA GLN A 91 -14.72 1.42 -4.05
C GLN A 91 -15.91 1.61 -3.13
N TYR A 92 -15.69 2.14 -1.93
CA TYR A 92 -16.75 2.60 -1.05
C TYR A 92 -16.29 3.76 -0.19
N TRP A 93 -17.22 4.38 0.51
CA TRP A 93 -16.99 5.57 1.33
C TRP A 93 -17.32 5.28 2.79
N ILE A 94 -16.57 5.87 3.71
CA ILE A 94 -16.87 5.84 5.15
C ILE A 94 -16.63 7.22 5.78
N ALA A 95 -17.20 7.43 6.96
CA ALA A 95 -16.80 8.52 7.84
C ALA A 95 -15.68 8.03 8.77
N GLY A 96 -14.67 8.86 9.01
CA GLY A 96 -13.61 8.57 9.98
C GLY A 96 -12.34 9.36 9.72
N ASP A 97 -11.24 8.90 10.32
CA ASP A 97 -9.93 9.53 10.25
C ASP A 97 -8.86 8.53 9.79
N ILE A 98 -7.83 9.04 9.12
CA ILE A 98 -6.62 8.27 8.82
C ILE A 98 -5.74 8.29 10.07
N PRO A 99 -5.28 7.14 10.60
CA PRO A 99 -4.49 7.08 11.83
C PRO A 99 -3.09 7.70 11.68
N GLY A 100 -2.41 7.89 12.81
CA GLY A 100 -1.03 8.42 12.86
C GLY A 100 -0.96 9.95 12.82
N ALA A 101 0.16 10.50 13.28
CA ALA A 101 0.39 11.93 13.25
C ALA A 101 0.81 12.37 11.84
N PRO A 102 0.35 13.52 11.32
CA PRO A 102 0.77 14.02 10.01
C PRO A 102 2.29 14.27 9.88
N ALA A 103 3.01 14.38 11.00
CA ALA A 103 4.46 14.52 11.01
C ALA A 103 5.19 13.25 10.56
N ASP A 104 4.53 12.09 10.63
CA ASP A 104 5.10 10.79 10.26
C ASP A 104 4.76 10.40 8.81
N ASP A 105 3.98 11.23 8.11
CA ASP A 105 3.60 10.97 6.72
C ASP A 105 4.78 11.10 5.77
N VAL A 106 4.84 10.21 4.78
CA VAL A 106 5.71 10.40 3.62
C VAL A 106 5.11 11.46 2.71
N VAL A 107 5.75 12.62 2.62
CA VAL A 107 5.30 13.71 1.74
C VAL A 107 5.89 13.51 0.36
N LEU A 108 5.03 13.50 -0.67
CA LEU A 108 5.44 13.30 -2.05
C LEU A 108 5.06 14.50 -2.91
N GLY A 109 6.06 15.05 -3.59
CA GLY A 109 5.94 16.08 -4.61
C GLY A 109 5.72 15.51 -6.01
N VAL A 110 5.45 16.42 -6.96
CA VAL A 110 5.24 16.08 -8.38
C VAL A 110 6.49 15.40 -8.96
N GLY A 111 6.29 14.31 -9.70
CA GLY A 111 7.36 13.56 -10.36
C GLY A 111 8.07 12.54 -9.47
N GLU A 112 7.80 12.53 -8.17
CA GLU A 112 8.27 11.48 -7.28
C GLU A 112 7.49 10.18 -7.47
N THR A 113 8.08 9.06 -7.09
CA THR A 113 7.42 7.76 -7.09
C THR A 113 7.71 7.08 -5.77
N TYR A 114 6.65 6.57 -5.13
CA TYR A 114 6.74 5.87 -3.86
C TYR A 114 6.00 4.56 -3.94
N GLN A 115 6.61 3.49 -3.42
CA GLN A 115 6.02 2.15 -3.41
C GLN A 115 5.99 1.62 -1.98
N ALA A 116 4.81 1.24 -1.53
CA ALA A 116 4.63 0.58 -0.24
C ALA A 116 3.39 -0.30 -0.27
N ASN A 117 3.46 -1.44 0.42
CA ASN A 117 2.30 -2.28 0.71
C ASN A 117 1.48 -2.71 -0.53
N GLY A 118 2.13 -2.88 -1.68
CA GLY A 118 1.50 -3.28 -2.95
C GLY A 118 0.85 -2.13 -3.72
N TRP A 119 1.16 -0.88 -3.36
CA TRP A 119 0.69 0.33 -4.03
C TRP A 119 1.86 1.15 -4.55
N THR A 120 1.75 1.60 -5.80
CA THR A 120 2.64 2.59 -6.40
C THR A 120 1.94 3.95 -6.44
N VAL A 121 2.53 4.99 -5.85
CA VAL A 121 2.02 6.37 -5.80
C VAL A 121 2.87 7.25 -6.71
N MET A 122 2.21 7.98 -7.62
CA MET A 122 2.84 8.82 -8.64
C MET A 122 2.13 10.18 -8.68
N PRO A 123 2.55 11.18 -7.88
CA PRO A 123 2.01 12.51 -7.94
C PRO A 123 2.34 13.19 -9.27
N GLN A 124 1.32 13.79 -9.87
CA GLN A 124 1.36 14.63 -11.05
C GLN A 124 0.85 16.03 -10.68
N GLU A 125 1.03 16.97 -11.60
CA GLU A 125 0.72 18.39 -11.39
C GLU A 125 -0.74 18.66 -10.93
N LEU A 126 -1.71 17.92 -11.49
CA LEU A 126 -3.14 18.15 -11.21
C LEU A 126 -3.81 17.02 -10.42
N ARG A 127 -3.08 15.93 -10.19
CA ARG A 127 -3.60 14.70 -9.60
C ARG A 127 -2.50 13.75 -9.18
N THR A 128 -2.82 12.79 -8.33
CA THR A 128 -1.95 11.66 -8.00
C THR A 128 -2.56 10.41 -8.61
N LEU A 129 -1.75 9.67 -9.37
CA LEU A 129 -2.11 8.32 -9.81
C LEU A 129 -1.60 7.34 -8.75
N ILE A 130 -2.49 6.49 -8.26
CA ILE A 130 -2.14 5.42 -7.32
C ILE A 130 -2.53 4.10 -7.97
N ARG A 131 -1.55 3.21 -8.18
CA ARG A 131 -1.75 1.91 -8.81
C ARG A 131 -1.66 0.80 -7.78
N ASN A 132 -2.59 -0.14 -7.83
CA ASN A 132 -2.47 -1.42 -7.15
C ASN A 132 -1.56 -2.35 -7.98
N ASP A 133 -0.41 -2.72 -7.43
CA ASP A 133 0.63 -3.46 -8.17
C ASP A 133 0.23 -4.91 -8.46
N ARG A 134 -0.74 -5.46 -7.70
CA ARG A 134 -1.21 -6.85 -7.87
C ARG A 134 -2.31 -6.96 -8.91
N PHE A 135 -3.22 -5.99 -8.95
CA PHE A 135 -4.42 -6.06 -9.79
C PHE A 135 -4.41 -5.09 -10.98
N ASP A 136 -3.31 -4.34 -11.17
CA ASP A 136 -3.14 -3.34 -12.22
C ASP A 136 -4.30 -2.34 -12.28
N GLN A 137 -4.80 -1.96 -11.10
CA GLN A 137 -5.89 -1.01 -10.95
C GLN A 137 -5.32 0.37 -10.65
N GLU A 138 -5.74 1.37 -11.41
CA GLU A 138 -5.31 2.75 -11.19
C GLU A 138 -6.44 3.59 -10.58
N ILE A 139 -6.06 4.42 -9.61
CA ILE A 139 -6.92 5.37 -8.93
C ILE A 139 -6.39 6.77 -9.20
N ASN A 140 -7.27 7.64 -9.69
CA ASN A 140 -7.04 9.06 -9.74
C ASN A 140 -7.43 9.70 -8.40
N VAL A 141 -6.50 10.44 -7.79
CA VAL A 141 -6.70 11.16 -6.54
C VAL A 141 -6.37 12.64 -6.73
N ALA A 142 -7.34 13.51 -6.50
CA ALA A 142 -7.18 14.96 -6.48
C ALA A 142 -7.98 15.55 -5.30
N PRO A 143 -7.72 16.78 -4.85
CA PRO A 143 -8.48 17.38 -3.74
C PRO A 143 -10.00 17.41 -3.96
N GLY A 144 -10.45 17.47 -5.23
CA GLY A 144 -11.88 17.43 -5.57
C GLY A 144 -12.48 16.03 -5.74
N GLU A 145 -11.66 14.99 -6.01
CA GLU A 145 -12.17 13.69 -6.42
C GLU A 145 -11.25 12.51 -6.08
N VAL A 146 -11.86 11.35 -5.86
CA VAL A 146 -11.19 10.05 -5.85
C VAL A 146 -11.95 9.09 -6.74
N ARG A 147 -11.31 8.63 -7.82
CA ARG A 147 -11.99 7.88 -8.88
C ARG A 147 -11.12 6.77 -9.45
N LYS A 148 -11.68 5.56 -9.54
CA LYS A 148 -11.10 4.44 -10.31
C LYS A 148 -11.06 4.75 -11.82
N ARG A 149 -9.95 4.42 -12.48
CA ARG A 149 -9.81 4.48 -13.95
C ARG A 149 -10.28 3.21 -14.64
#